data_AF-A0A403MQ63-F1
#
_entry.id   AF-A0A403MQ63-F1
#
_cell.length_a   1.000
_cell.length_b   1.000
_cell.length_c   1.000
_cell.angle_alpha   90.00
_cell.angle_beta   90.00
_cell.angle_gamma   90.00
#
_symmetry.space_group_name_H-M   'P 1'
#
loop_
_entity.id
_entity.type
_entity.pdbx_description
1 polymer ?
#
loop_
_entity_poly.entity_id
_entity_poly.type
_entity_poly.pdbx_seq_one_letter_code
_entity_poly.pdbx_strand_id
1 'polypeptide(L)'
;QLGFLPAQVVLVQRILRLPEGMVILSGPTGSGKSTTLRSFSRIWLERTGFLKRLLTVEDPPEGRIAGAIQTPIICDKADEAEVRRAWERAISSALRLDPDAIMPGELRDLISILAGIFAAQTGHLVMSTLHTNSALSIPERMITMGVEAGLILDAQLMVGLISQRLVKTLCPHCKVPWAQKKAELSSEQRAY
;
A
#
# COMPACT_ATOMS: atom_id res chain seq x y z
N GLN A 1 13.00 7.76 -9.53
CA GLN A 1 13.08 6.28 -9.64
C GLN A 1 13.14 5.71 -8.22
N LEU A 2 12.35 4.69 -7.88
CA LEU A 2 12.14 4.24 -6.48
C LEU A 2 12.86 2.94 -6.07
N GLY A 3 13.62 2.32 -6.97
CA GLY A 3 14.40 1.10 -6.65
C GLY A 3 13.75 -0.23 -7.02
N PHE A 4 12.56 -0.23 -7.64
CA PHE A 4 11.96 -1.45 -8.22
C PHE A 4 12.83 -2.00 -9.36
N LEU A 5 13.04 -3.33 -9.38
CA LEU A 5 13.72 -4.03 -10.47
C LEU A 5 12.85 -3.98 -11.74
N PRO A 6 13.46 -4.03 -12.95
CA PRO A 6 12.71 -4.02 -14.20
C PRO A 6 11.59 -5.08 -14.27
N ALA A 7 11.87 -6.30 -13.81
CA ALA A 7 10.87 -7.37 -13.74
C ALA A 7 9.70 -7.03 -12.79
N GLN A 8 9.98 -6.39 -11.64
CA GLN A 8 8.95 -5.97 -10.70
C GLN A 8 8.10 -4.83 -11.27
N VAL A 9 8.72 -3.90 -12.02
CA VAL A 9 7.97 -2.83 -12.71
C VAL A 9 6.99 -3.43 -13.71
N VAL A 10 7.38 -4.46 -14.47
CA VAL A 10 6.47 -5.16 -15.39
C VAL A 10 5.30 -5.80 -14.64
N LEU A 11 5.56 -6.45 -13.50
CA LEU A 11 4.50 -7.04 -12.67
C LEU A 11 3.53 -5.98 -12.14
N VAL A 12 4.05 -4.88 -11.59
CA VAL A 12 3.22 -3.75 -11.12
C VAL A 12 2.36 -3.19 -12.25
N GLN A 13 2.93 -3.00 -13.46
CA GLN A 13 2.17 -2.52 -14.60
C GLN A 13 1.07 -3.49 -15.05
N ARG A 14 1.24 -4.80 -14.84
CA ARG A 14 0.20 -5.81 -15.09
C ARG A 14 -0.89 -5.73 -14.03
N ILE A 15 -0.54 -5.65 -12.75
CA ILE A 15 -1.49 -5.52 -11.64
C ILE A 15 -2.36 -4.26 -11.84
N LEU A 16 -1.76 -3.12 -12.15
CA LEU A 16 -2.48 -1.86 -12.38
C LEU A 16 -3.33 -1.85 -13.69
N ARG A 17 -3.35 -2.93 -14.49
CA ARG A 17 -4.31 -3.11 -15.60
C ARG A 17 -5.59 -3.80 -15.18
N LEU A 18 -5.58 -4.47 -14.04
CA LEU A 18 -6.72 -5.26 -13.61
C LEU A 18 -7.89 -4.31 -13.31
N PRO A 19 -9.11 -4.71 -13.70
CA PRO A 19 -10.29 -3.88 -13.47
C PRO A 19 -10.60 -3.75 -11.98
N GLU A 20 -10.36 -4.82 -11.23
CA GLU A 20 -10.71 -4.96 -9.82
C GLU A 20 -9.66 -5.77 -9.05
N GLY A 21 -9.83 -5.81 -7.74
CA GLY A 21 -8.97 -6.56 -6.81
C GLY A 21 -8.18 -5.65 -5.87
N MET A 22 -7.55 -6.26 -4.88
CA MET A 22 -6.76 -5.63 -3.84
C MET A 22 -5.26 -5.72 -4.12
N VAL A 23 -4.61 -4.56 -4.09
CA VAL A 23 -3.16 -4.40 -4.08
C VAL A 23 -2.75 -3.89 -2.70
N ILE A 24 -2.09 -4.74 -1.91
CA ILE A 24 -1.71 -4.43 -0.54
C ILE A 24 -0.20 -4.35 -0.42
N LEU A 25 0.29 -3.20 0.03
CA LEU A 25 1.68 -3.00 0.40
C LEU A 25 1.89 -3.26 1.89
N SER A 26 2.83 -4.13 2.22
CA SER A 26 3.32 -4.37 3.57
C SER A 26 4.74 -3.90 3.80
N GLY A 27 5.14 -3.92 5.07
CA GLY A 27 6.41 -3.42 5.56
C GLY A 27 6.23 -2.60 6.84
N PRO A 28 7.32 -2.41 7.61
CA PRO A 28 7.30 -1.66 8.86
C PRO A 28 7.03 -0.17 8.62
N THR A 29 6.96 0.59 9.71
CA THR A 29 7.02 2.05 9.66
C THR A 29 8.31 2.50 8.95
N GLY A 30 8.21 3.53 8.10
CA GLY A 30 9.35 4.06 7.37
C GLY A 30 9.84 3.22 6.18
N SER A 31 9.09 2.19 5.75
CA SER A 31 9.46 1.40 4.56
C SER A 31 9.08 2.02 3.22
N GLY A 32 8.51 3.24 3.22
CA GLY A 32 8.15 3.98 2.00
C GLY A 32 6.86 3.50 1.32
N LYS A 33 5.96 2.80 2.04
CA LYS A 33 4.68 2.30 1.48
C LYS A 33 3.84 3.42 0.87
N SER A 34 3.65 4.53 1.59
CA SER A 34 2.89 5.68 1.12
C SER A 34 3.44 6.27 -0.19
N THR A 35 4.76 6.40 -0.30
CA THR A 35 5.43 6.87 -1.53
C THR A 35 5.15 5.95 -2.72
N THR A 36 5.21 4.64 -2.51
CA THR A 36 4.92 3.65 -3.56
C THR A 36 3.43 3.64 -3.91
N LEU A 37 2.55 3.68 -2.91
CA LEU A 37 1.09 3.70 -3.10
C LEU A 37 0.67 4.92 -3.94
N ARG A 38 1.19 6.11 -3.60
CA ARG A 38 0.97 7.34 -4.39
C ARG A 38 1.53 7.23 -5.80
N SER A 39 2.67 6.58 -5.98
CA SER A 39 3.24 6.35 -7.31
C SER A 39 2.37 5.41 -8.13
N PHE A 40 1.81 4.36 -7.52
CA PHE A 40 0.89 3.43 -8.18
C PHE A 40 -0.40 4.15 -8.59
N SER A 41 -0.99 4.92 -7.68
CA SER A 41 -2.16 5.77 -7.95
C SER A 41 -1.94 6.71 -9.13
N ARG A 42 -0.80 7.40 -9.15
CA ARG A 42 -0.43 8.30 -10.26
C ARG A 42 -0.28 7.55 -11.57
N ILE A 43 0.45 6.43 -11.58
CA ILE A 43 0.64 5.60 -12.78
C ILE A 43 -0.71 5.10 -13.30
N TRP A 44 -1.60 4.66 -12.42
CA TRP A 44 -2.92 4.17 -12.78
C TRP A 44 -3.78 5.29 -13.41
N LEU A 45 -3.79 6.49 -12.83
CA LEU A 45 -4.48 7.66 -13.39
C LEU A 45 -3.91 8.09 -14.75
N GLU A 46 -2.58 8.24 -14.86
CA GLU A 46 -1.91 8.61 -16.11
C GLU A 46 -2.26 7.64 -17.25
N ARG A 47 -2.29 6.34 -16.95
CA ARG A 47 -2.61 5.30 -17.92
C ARG A 47 -4.04 5.30 -18.41
N THR A 48 -4.96 5.87 -17.65
CA THR A 48 -6.36 6.01 -18.03
C THR A 48 -6.64 7.36 -18.69
N GLY A 49 -5.59 8.16 -18.95
CA GLY A 49 -5.74 9.52 -19.45
C GLY A 49 -6.48 10.43 -18.49
N PHE A 50 -6.46 10.12 -17.18
CA PHE A 50 -7.23 10.80 -16.14
C PHE A 50 -8.75 10.75 -16.35
N LEU A 51 -9.25 9.78 -17.12
CA LEU A 51 -10.69 9.58 -17.34
C LEU A 51 -11.38 8.77 -16.23
N LYS A 52 -10.59 8.08 -15.40
CA LYS A 52 -11.10 7.27 -14.28
C LYS A 52 -11.05 8.02 -12.95
N ARG A 53 -12.00 7.73 -12.07
CA ARG A 53 -12.10 8.35 -10.74
C ARG A 53 -11.37 7.52 -9.69
N LEU A 54 -10.27 8.08 -9.17
CA LEU A 54 -9.59 7.57 -7.98
C LEU A 54 -10.02 8.37 -6.75
N LEU A 55 -10.58 7.68 -5.76
CA LEU A 55 -10.91 8.26 -4.46
C LEU A 55 -9.93 7.75 -3.40
N THR A 56 -9.37 8.65 -2.60
CA THR A 56 -8.44 8.28 -1.52
C THR A 56 -9.01 8.65 -0.16
N VAL A 57 -8.71 7.85 0.86
CA VAL A 57 -9.04 8.13 2.26
C VAL A 57 -7.75 8.03 3.05
N GLU A 58 -7.26 9.15 3.58
CA GLU A 58 -5.90 9.26 4.15
C GLU A 58 -5.89 10.01 5.49
N ASP A 59 -4.92 9.69 6.36
CA ASP A 59 -4.85 10.24 7.73
C ASP A 59 -3.42 10.67 8.15
N PRO A 60 -2.95 11.87 7.77
CA PRO A 60 -3.47 12.75 6.72
C PRO A 60 -2.85 12.44 5.34
N PRO A 61 -3.31 13.08 4.25
CA PRO A 61 -2.63 12.99 2.96
C PRO A 61 -1.17 13.48 3.04
N GLU A 62 -0.22 12.64 2.62
CA GLU A 62 1.22 13.00 2.61
C GLU A 62 1.60 13.92 1.43
N GLY A 63 0.64 14.24 0.57
CA GLY A 63 0.78 15.19 -0.53
C GLY A 63 -0.13 14.89 -1.71
N ARG A 64 -0.07 15.76 -2.73
CA ARG A 64 -0.97 15.70 -3.88
C ARG A 64 -0.74 14.48 -4.77
N ILE A 65 -1.82 13.86 -5.21
CA ILE A 65 -1.88 12.91 -6.33
C ILE A 65 -2.72 13.60 -7.42
N ALA A 66 -2.09 14.02 -8.51
CA ALA A 66 -2.78 14.72 -9.58
C ALA A 66 -3.90 13.85 -10.18
N GLY A 67 -5.11 14.38 -10.27
CA GLY A 67 -6.30 13.68 -10.79
C GLY A 67 -7.07 12.84 -9.75
N ALA A 68 -6.52 12.63 -8.55
CA ALA A 68 -7.24 11.92 -7.49
C ALA A 68 -8.11 12.89 -6.67
N ILE A 69 -9.24 12.39 -6.15
CA ILE A 69 -10.03 13.05 -5.13
C ILE A 69 -9.52 12.54 -3.79
N GLN A 70 -8.78 13.38 -3.06
CA GLN A 70 -8.17 12.99 -1.79
C GLN A 70 -8.99 13.45 -0.59
N THR A 71 -9.52 12.50 0.17
CA THR A 71 -10.34 12.75 1.36
C THR A 71 -9.49 12.55 2.62
N PRO A 72 -9.18 13.62 3.37
CA PRO A 72 -8.54 13.50 4.67
C PRO A 72 -9.53 12.99 5.72
N ILE A 73 -9.04 12.19 6.67
CA ILE A 73 -9.78 11.88 7.91
C ILE A 73 -9.72 13.10 8.83
N ILE A 74 -10.90 13.63 9.17
CA ILE A 74 -11.08 14.76 10.07
C ILE A 74 -11.94 14.28 11.24
N CYS A 75 -11.30 14.14 12.41
CA CYS A 75 -11.91 13.72 13.66
C CYS A 75 -11.00 14.10 14.85
N ASP A 76 -11.50 14.00 16.08
CA ASP A 76 -10.63 13.96 17.25
C ASP A 76 -9.78 12.68 17.21
N LYS A 77 -8.45 12.84 17.12
CA LYS A 77 -7.53 11.71 17.09
C LYS A 77 -7.27 11.10 18.47
N ALA A 78 -7.70 11.75 19.54
CA ALA A 78 -7.62 11.21 20.90
C ALA A 78 -8.73 10.19 21.19
N ASP A 79 -9.84 10.22 20.45
CA ASP A 79 -10.94 9.25 20.56
C ASP A 79 -10.84 8.18 19.45
N GLU A 80 -10.36 6.98 19.81
CA GLU A 80 -10.27 5.84 18.90
C GLU A 80 -11.61 5.46 18.25
N ALA A 81 -12.72 5.63 18.97
CA ALA A 81 -14.04 5.35 18.43
C ALA A 81 -14.45 6.40 17.38
N GLU A 82 -14.04 7.66 17.55
CA GLU A 82 -14.28 8.70 16.55
C GLU A 82 -13.43 8.48 15.30
N VAL A 83 -12.15 8.13 15.46
CA VAL A 83 -11.25 7.77 14.35
C VAL A 83 -11.85 6.64 13.53
N ARG A 84 -12.25 5.54 14.19
CA ARG A 84 -12.89 4.40 13.51
C ARG A 84 -14.15 4.82 12.76
N ARG A 85 -15.07 5.54 13.42
CA ARG A 85 -16.30 6.03 12.76
C ARG A 85 -16.00 6.95 11.57
N ALA A 86 -14.95 7.76 11.63
CA ALA A 86 -14.55 8.62 10.52
C ALA A 86 -14.05 7.82 9.31
N TRP A 87 -13.22 6.80 9.54
CA TRP A 87 -12.79 5.87 8.49
C TRP A 87 -13.95 5.11 7.85
N GLU A 88 -14.84 4.53 8.66
CA GLU A 88 -16.02 3.80 8.18
C GLU A 88 -16.91 4.68 7.28
N ARG A 89 -17.21 5.90 7.73
CA ARG A 89 -18.00 6.86 6.95
C ARG A 89 -17.30 7.27 5.66
N ALA A 90 -16.00 7.53 5.72
CA ALA A 90 -15.24 7.97 4.55
C ALA A 90 -15.19 6.88 3.46
N ILE A 91 -14.90 5.64 3.83
CA ILE A 91 -14.85 4.52 2.87
C ILE A 91 -16.26 4.23 2.30
N SER A 92 -17.30 4.20 3.15
CA SER A 92 -18.68 4.00 2.70
C SER A 92 -19.15 5.12 1.76
N SER A 93 -18.76 6.37 2.04
CA SER A 93 -19.07 7.50 1.16
C SER A 93 -18.32 7.42 -0.16
N ALA A 94 -17.05 7.01 -0.14
CA ALA A 94 -16.24 6.86 -1.36
C ALA A 94 -16.90 5.88 -2.35
N LEU A 95 -17.46 4.78 -1.87
CA LEU A 95 -18.17 3.80 -2.72
C LEU A 95 -19.44 4.35 -3.39
N ARG A 96 -20.03 5.42 -2.86
CA ARG A 96 -21.23 6.05 -3.43
C ARG A 96 -20.93 7.15 -4.45
N LEU A 97 -19.65 7.46 -4.66
CA LEU A 97 -19.19 8.50 -5.58
C LEU A 97 -18.80 7.93 -6.94
N ASP A 98 -19.26 6.71 -7.25
CA ASP A 98 -19.01 6.01 -8.51
C ASP A 98 -17.50 5.88 -8.82
N PRO A 99 -16.67 5.43 -7.85
CA PRO A 99 -15.23 5.27 -8.05
C PRO A 99 -14.93 4.22 -9.12
N ASP A 100 -13.81 4.38 -9.81
CA ASP A 100 -13.20 3.30 -10.58
C ASP A 100 -12.14 2.56 -9.73
N ALA A 101 -11.50 3.28 -8.81
CA ALA A 101 -10.54 2.74 -7.86
C ALA A 101 -10.61 3.50 -6.53
N ILE A 102 -10.25 2.81 -5.46
CA ILE A 102 -10.22 3.38 -4.11
C ILE A 102 -8.86 3.13 -3.50
N MET A 103 -8.36 4.13 -2.77
CA MET A 103 -7.11 4.05 -2.02
C MET A 103 -7.34 4.44 -0.56
N PRO A 104 -7.69 3.50 0.32
CA PRO A 104 -7.55 3.69 1.75
C PRO A 104 -6.05 3.71 2.08
N GLY A 105 -5.55 4.72 2.80
CA GLY A 105 -4.13 4.86 3.11
C GLY A 105 -3.57 3.65 3.87
N GLU A 106 -4.38 3.06 4.74
CA GLU A 106 -4.07 1.82 5.44
C GLU A 106 -5.34 1.10 5.92
N LEU A 107 -5.24 -0.22 6.05
CA LEU A 107 -6.29 -1.08 6.60
C LEU A 107 -5.99 -1.36 8.07
N ARG A 108 -6.50 -0.53 8.98
CA ARG A 108 -6.18 -0.56 10.43
C ARG A 108 -6.99 -1.55 11.24
N ASP A 109 -8.22 -1.81 10.83
CA ASP A 109 -9.21 -2.58 11.59
C ASP A 109 -10.04 -3.49 10.69
N LEU A 110 -10.88 -4.33 11.31
CA LEU A 110 -11.73 -5.28 10.57
C LEU A 110 -12.64 -4.56 9.56
N ILE A 111 -13.18 -3.40 9.91
CA ILE A 111 -14.20 -2.75 9.06
C ILE A 111 -13.56 -2.09 7.84
N SER A 112 -12.42 -1.41 8.01
CA SER A 112 -11.65 -0.88 6.87
C SER A 112 -11.20 -2.00 5.94
N ILE A 113 -10.79 -3.16 6.49
CA ILE A 113 -10.48 -4.34 5.68
C ILE A 113 -11.71 -4.83 4.92
N LEU A 114 -12.82 -5.11 5.60
CA LEU A 114 -14.04 -5.63 4.98
C LEU A 114 -14.57 -4.67 3.91
N ALA A 115 -14.54 -3.37 4.17
CA ALA A 115 -14.94 -2.37 3.19
C ALA A 115 -14.03 -2.39 1.94
N GLY A 116 -12.72 -2.58 2.11
CA GLY A 116 -11.79 -2.80 1.00
C GLY A 116 -12.08 -4.09 0.23
N ILE A 117 -12.40 -5.18 0.93
CA ILE A 117 -12.77 -6.45 0.29
C ILE A 117 -14.05 -6.30 -0.53
N PHE A 118 -15.11 -5.74 0.04
CA PHE A 118 -16.38 -5.53 -0.68
C PHE A 118 -16.25 -4.55 -1.84
N ALA A 119 -15.42 -3.51 -1.70
CA ALA A 119 -15.09 -2.62 -2.81
C ALA A 119 -14.46 -3.41 -3.97
N ALA A 120 -13.47 -4.27 -3.66
CA ALA A 120 -12.82 -5.09 -4.66
C ALA A 120 -13.75 -6.11 -5.32
N GLN A 121 -14.65 -6.75 -4.56
CA GLN A 121 -15.64 -7.70 -5.09
C GLN A 121 -16.76 -7.05 -5.91
N THR A 122 -16.88 -5.72 -5.88
CA THR A 122 -17.91 -4.97 -6.61
C THR A 122 -17.37 -4.24 -7.83
N GLY A 123 -16.22 -4.65 -8.37
CA GLY A 123 -15.69 -4.07 -9.61
C GLY A 123 -14.58 -3.03 -9.45
N HIS A 124 -14.09 -2.79 -8.23
CA HIS A 124 -13.15 -1.70 -7.97
C HIS A 124 -11.72 -2.18 -7.76
N LEU A 125 -10.74 -1.46 -8.30
CA LEU A 125 -9.35 -1.65 -7.89
C LEU A 125 -9.12 -0.96 -6.54
N VAL A 126 -8.68 -1.72 -5.54
CA VAL A 126 -8.38 -1.22 -4.20
C VAL A 126 -6.88 -1.27 -3.98
N MET A 127 -6.27 -0.13 -3.65
CA MET A 127 -4.84 -0.05 -3.34
C MET A 127 -4.70 0.41 -1.89
N SER A 128 -3.97 -0.32 -1.05
CA SER A 128 -3.82 0.07 0.36
C SER A 128 -2.53 -0.44 0.97
N THR A 129 -2.35 -0.17 2.26
CA THR A 129 -1.22 -0.67 3.04
C THR A 129 -1.69 -1.46 4.26
N LEU A 130 -0.84 -2.39 4.71
CA LEU A 130 -1.07 -3.18 5.90
C LEU A 130 0.25 -3.46 6.61
N HIS A 131 0.31 -3.24 7.92
CA HIS A 131 1.55 -3.38 8.69
C HIS A 131 1.88 -4.84 9.00
N THR A 132 2.55 -5.51 8.05
CA THR A 132 3.14 -6.85 8.24
C THR A 132 4.61 -6.88 7.81
N ASN A 133 5.31 -7.94 8.22
CA ASN A 133 6.74 -8.10 7.94
C ASN A 133 7.05 -8.77 6.60
N SER A 134 6.05 -9.38 5.95
CA SER A 134 6.18 -10.10 4.69
C SER A 134 4.90 -9.97 3.85
N ALA A 135 4.97 -10.32 2.56
CA ALA A 135 3.79 -10.30 1.68
C ALA A 135 2.81 -11.42 2.05
N LEU A 136 3.31 -12.59 2.43
CA LEU A 136 2.50 -13.76 2.77
C LEU A 136 1.79 -13.62 4.12
N SER A 137 2.32 -12.80 5.02
CA SER A 137 1.67 -12.50 6.31
C SER A 137 0.48 -11.53 6.18
N ILE A 138 0.21 -10.98 4.98
CA ILE A 138 -0.95 -10.09 4.77
C ILE A 138 -2.27 -10.88 5.00
N PRO A 139 -2.54 -11.99 4.29
CA PRO A 139 -3.70 -12.85 4.59
C PRO A 139 -3.81 -13.27 6.05
N GLU A 140 -2.70 -13.74 6.66
CA GLU A 140 -2.66 -14.17 8.07
C GLU A 140 -3.09 -13.05 9.03
N ARG A 141 -2.64 -11.83 8.76
CA ARG A 141 -2.99 -10.66 9.57
C ARG A 141 -4.46 -10.29 9.41
N MET A 142 -5.00 -10.36 8.19
CA MET A 142 -6.43 -10.13 7.95
C MET A 142 -7.30 -11.15 8.69
N ILE A 143 -6.91 -12.43 8.68
CA ILE A 143 -7.58 -13.49 9.45
C ILE A 143 -7.52 -13.20 10.95
N THR A 144 -6.34 -12.85 11.47
CA THR A 144 -6.16 -12.47 12.89
C THR A 144 -7.02 -11.26 13.29
N MET A 145 -7.32 -10.37 12.35
CA MET A 145 -8.19 -9.21 12.56
C MET A 145 -9.68 -9.54 12.45
N GLY A 146 -10.05 -10.79 12.15
CA GLY A 146 -11.43 -11.28 12.14
C GLY A 146 -12.05 -11.45 10.76
N VAL A 147 -11.26 -11.38 9.68
CA VAL A 147 -11.76 -11.65 8.33
C VAL A 147 -11.87 -13.15 8.11
N GLU A 148 -13.01 -13.61 7.59
CA GLU A 148 -13.20 -15.01 7.24
C GLU A 148 -12.25 -15.44 6.12
N ALA A 149 -11.56 -16.56 6.30
CA ALA A 149 -10.57 -17.05 5.33
C ALA A 149 -11.19 -17.26 3.93
N GLY A 150 -12.46 -17.68 3.85
CA GLY A 150 -13.17 -17.85 2.58
C GLY A 150 -13.26 -16.57 1.74
N LEU A 151 -13.30 -15.40 2.36
CA LEU A 151 -13.28 -14.12 1.65
C LEU A 151 -11.89 -13.83 1.05
N ILE A 152 -10.82 -14.15 1.79
CA ILE A 152 -9.44 -13.83 1.38
C ILE A 152 -8.89 -14.79 0.33
N LEU A 153 -9.34 -16.05 0.35
CA LEU A 153 -8.86 -17.10 -0.55
C LEU A 153 -9.39 -16.97 -1.99
N ASP A 154 -10.23 -15.98 -2.27
CA ASP A 154 -10.63 -15.62 -3.63
C ASP A 154 -9.42 -15.10 -4.42
N ALA A 155 -9.04 -15.84 -5.47
CA ALA A 155 -7.91 -15.51 -6.32
C ALA A 155 -8.11 -14.22 -7.13
N GLN A 156 -9.36 -13.77 -7.33
CA GLN A 156 -9.67 -12.50 -7.98
C GLN A 156 -9.57 -11.32 -7.01
N LEU A 157 -9.65 -11.59 -5.71
CA LEU A 157 -9.54 -10.55 -4.68
C LEU A 157 -8.10 -10.11 -4.48
N MET A 158 -7.15 -11.03 -4.25
CA MET A 158 -5.78 -10.67 -3.85
C MET A 158 -4.83 -10.58 -5.04
N VAL A 159 -4.92 -9.51 -5.82
CA VAL A 159 -4.19 -9.37 -7.09
C VAL A 159 -2.75 -8.86 -6.95
N GLY A 160 -2.36 -8.33 -5.79
CA GLY A 160 -0.98 -7.91 -5.53
C GLY A 160 -0.62 -7.80 -4.06
N LEU A 161 0.34 -8.60 -3.61
CA LEU A 161 0.90 -8.56 -2.25
C LEU A 161 2.37 -8.16 -2.30
N ILE A 162 2.71 -6.98 -1.77
CA ILE A 162 4.05 -6.38 -1.93
C ILE A 162 4.65 -6.08 -0.57
N SER A 163 5.72 -6.77 -0.20
CA SER A 163 6.49 -6.43 1.00
C SER A 163 7.65 -5.51 0.64
N GLN A 164 7.65 -4.30 1.20
CA GLN A 164 8.63 -3.26 0.89
C GLN A 164 9.52 -2.93 2.09
N ARG A 165 10.81 -2.70 1.82
CA ARG A 165 11.77 -2.06 2.72
C ARG A 165 12.63 -1.05 1.97
N LEU A 166 13.14 -0.07 2.69
CA LEU A 166 14.13 0.88 2.19
C LEU A 166 15.51 0.48 2.71
N VAL A 167 16.50 0.58 1.84
CA VAL A 167 17.91 0.39 2.19
C VAL A 167 18.65 1.68 1.87
N LYS A 168 19.62 2.03 2.72
CA LYS A 168 20.48 3.18 2.48
C LYS A 168 21.36 2.89 1.27
N THR A 169 21.46 3.84 0.35
CA THR A 169 22.39 3.78 -0.76
C THR A 169 23.78 4.25 -0.32
N LEU A 170 24.83 3.55 -0.75
CA LEU A 170 26.20 3.98 -0.49
C LEU A 170 26.50 5.31 -1.19
N CYS A 171 27.13 6.23 -0.48
CA CYS A 171 27.55 7.53 -1.03
C CYS A 171 28.56 7.31 -2.17
N PRO A 172 28.36 7.92 -3.36
CA PRO A 172 29.26 7.73 -4.48
C PRO A 172 30.68 8.28 -4.25
N HIS A 173 30.85 9.22 -3.31
CA HIS A 173 32.13 9.88 -3.05
C HIS A 173 33.03 9.16 -2.03
N CYS A 174 32.47 8.40 -1.10
CA CYS A 174 33.23 7.77 -0.01
C CYS A 174 33.00 6.26 0.14
N LYS A 175 32.19 5.64 -0.74
CA LYS A 175 32.06 4.18 -0.73
C LYS A 175 33.41 3.53 -1.03
N VAL A 176 33.75 2.51 -0.25
CA VAL A 176 34.98 1.73 -0.42
C VAL A 176 34.63 0.32 -0.88
N PRO A 177 35.43 -0.30 -1.77
CA PRO A 177 35.27 -1.70 -2.14
C PRO A 177 35.32 -2.62 -0.93
N TRP A 178 34.50 -3.68 -0.93
CA TRP A 178 34.47 -4.66 0.16
C TRP A 178 35.84 -5.28 0.42
N ALA A 179 36.62 -5.55 -0.63
CA ALA A 179 37.98 -6.11 -0.50
C ALA A 179 38.92 -5.23 0.35
N GLN A 180 38.78 -3.90 0.25
CA GLN A 180 39.55 -2.95 1.06
C GLN A 180 38.97 -2.87 2.48
N LYS A 181 37.65 -2.69 2.61
CA LYS A 181 37.03 -2.50 3.93
C LYS A 181 37.16 -3.72 4.82
N LYS A 182 37.04 -4.93 4.26
CA LYS A 182 37.11 -6.19 5.00
C LYS A 182 38.40 -6.28 5.81
N ALA A 183 39.54 -5.83 5.28
CA ALA A 183 40.83 -5.90 5.96
C ALA A 183 40.86 -5.14 7.30
N GLU A 184 40.09 -4.05 7.42
CA GLU A 184 39.99 -3.21 8.61
C GLU A 184 38.99 -3.71 9.65
N LEU A 185 38.10 -4.64 9.27
CA LEU A 185 37.03 -5.13 10.14
C LEU A 185 37.51 -6.32 10.98
N SER A 186 37.05 -6.40 12.23
CA SER A 186 37.24 -7.58 13.09
C SER A 186 36.49 -8.80 12.53
N SER A 187 36.80 -10.00 13.04
CA SER A 187 36.07 -11.23 12.70
C SER A 187 34.58 -11.11 13.02
N GLU A 188 34.23 -10.52 14.16
CA GLU A 188 32.84 -10.28 14.59
C GLU A 188 32.12 -9.29 13.65
N GLN A 189 32.78 -8.20 13.26
CA GLN A 189 32.21 -7.20 12.35
C GLN A 189 32.00 -7.73 10.93
N ARG A 190 32.68 -8.80 10.54
CA ARG A 190 32.49 -9.45 9.22
C ARG A 190 31.38 -10.51 9.23
N ALA A 191 30.98 -10.98 10.42
CA ALA A 191 29.96 -12.01 10.58
C ALA A 191 28.53 -11.44 10.61
N TYR A 192 28.39 -10.13 10.81
CA TYR A 192 27.14 -9.37 10.82
C TYR A 192 26.98 -8.58 9.52
#